data_AF-A0A371GII1-F1
#
_entry.id   AF-A0A371GII1-F1
#
_cell.length_a   1.000
_cell.length_b   1.000
_cell.length_c   1.000
_cell.angle_alpha   90.00
_cell.angle_beta   90.00
_cell.angle_gamma   90.00
#
_symmetry.space_group_name_H-M   'P 1'
#
loop_
_entity.id
_entity.type
_entity.pdbx_description
1 polymer ?
#
loop_
_entity_poly.entity_id
_entity_poly.type
_entity_poly.pdbx_seq_one_letter_code
_entity_poly.pdbx_strand_id
1 'polypeptide(L)'
;MEEKESVADYFDKIQELVNAMRACKEVTDQQVVDKILRTLPLEFDYVAAAIEELKDLDTMELEELQHSLEAYEMRINKRRSTQE
;
A
#
# COMPACT_ATOMS: atom_id res chain seq x y z
N MET A 1 5.55 -0.92 -6.89
CA MET A 1 5.92 -2.17 -6.21
C MET A 1 6.35 -3.17 -7.27
N GLU A 2 7.47 -3.85 -7.06
CA GLU A 2 7.93 -4.89 -7.99
C GLU A 2 7.17 -6.21 -7.75
N GLU A 3 7.02 -7.08 -8.77
CA GLU A 3 6.20 -8.31 -8.68
C GLU A 3 6.58 -9.31 -7.57
N LYS A 4 7.81 -9.21 -7.04
CA LYS A 4 8.34 -10.12 -6.00
C LYS A 4 8.67 -9.40 -4.70
N GLU A 5 8.45 -8.10 -4.66
CA GLU A 5 8.63 -7.29 -3.47
C GLU A 5 7.45 -7.53 -2.53
N SER A 6 7.70 -7.73 -1.24
CA SER A 6 6.61 -7.83 -0.27
C SER A 6 5.98 -6.45 -0.01
N VAL A 7 4.74 -6.41 0.47
CA VAL A 7 4.12 -5.14 0.89
C VAL A 7 4.97 -4.44 1.95
N ALA A 8 5.51 -5.17 2.93
CA ALA A 8 6.36 -4.60 3.97
C ALA A 8 7.64 -3.95 3.38
N ASP A 9 8.36 -4.67 2.51
CA ASP A 9 9.58 -4.14 1.87
C ASP A 9 9.29 -2.89 1.02
N TYR A 10 8.13 -2.87 0.34
CA TYR A 10 7.69 -1.73 -0.44
C TYR A 10 7.39 -0.52 0.46
N PHE A 11 6.69 -0.72 1.58
CA PHE A 11 6.38 0.34 2.53
C PHE A 11 7.62 0.92 3.22
N ASP A 12 8.61 0.08 3.55
CA ASP A 12 9.89 0.54 4.10
C ASP A 12 10.58 1.54 3.14
N LYS A 13 10.63 1.21 1.83
CA LYS A 13 11.20 2.11 0.80
C LYS A 13 10.39 3.39 0.65
N ILE A 14 9.06 3.31 0.69
CA ILE A 14 8.20 4.49 0.63
C ILE A 14 8.43 5.37 1.87
N GLN A 15 8.56 4.79 3.06
CA GLN A 15 8.77 5.54 4.28
C GLN A 15 10.13 6.28 4.26
N GLU A 16 11.20 5.63 3.79
CA GLU A 16 12.49 6.29 3.55
C GLU A 16 12.37 7.47 2.58
N LEU A 17 11.67 7.26 1.46
CA LEU A 17 11.45 8.30 0.45
C LEU A 17 10.62 9.47 0.99
N VAL A 18 9.51 9.19 1.69
CA VAL A 18 8.62 10.19 2.29
C VAL A 18 9.37 10.99 3.36
N ASN A 19 10.16 10.32 4.20
CA ASN A 19 10.99 11.00 5.20
C ASN A 19 12.00 11.94 4.54
N ALA A 20 12.68 11.51 3.47
CA ALA A 20 13.58 12.35 2.70
C ALA A 20 12.85 13.53 2.03
N MET A 21 11.66 13.31 1.47
CA MET A 21 10.85 14.36 0.84
C MET A 21 10.35 15.38 1.87
N ARG A 22 9.91 14.93 3.05
CA ARG A 22 9.46 15.77 4.16
C ARG A 22 10.54 16.70 4.70
N ALA A 23 11.81 16.35 4.53
CA ALA A 23 12.92 17.24 4.87
C ALA A 23 13.01 18.46 3.94
N CYS A 24 12.41 18.42 2.75
CA CYS A 24 12.48 19.51 1.76
C CYS A 24 11.13 20.18 1.45
N LYS A 25 10.01 19.46 1.60
CA LYS A 25 8.66 19.97 1.28
C LYS A 25 7.61 19.29 2.14
N GLU A 26 6.45 19.93 2.29
CA GLU A 26 5.29 19.30 2.92
C GLU A 26 4.76 18.16 2.03
N VAL A 27 4.61 16.98 2.62
CA VAL A 27 4.03 15.78 1.99
C VAL A 27 3.02 15.21 2.98
N THR A 28 1.74 15.21 2.59
CA THR A 28 0.65 14.68 3.40
C THR A 28 0.49 13.18 3.22
N ASP A 29 -0.05 12.49 4.21
CA ASP A 29 -0.30 11.04 4.10
C ASP A 29 -1.29 10.72 2.97
N GLN A 30 -2.33 11.53 2.79
CA GLN A 30 -3.26 11.44 1.64
C GLN A 30 -2.51 11.33 0.30
N GLN A 31 -1.54 12.22 0.04
CA GLN A 31 -0.78 12.23 -1.22
C GLN A 31 0.03 10.94 -1.40
N VAL A 32 0.50 10.35 -0.31
CA VAL A 32 1.26 9.10 -0.32
C VAL A 32 0.31 7.92 -0.53
N VAL A 33 -0.81 7.87 0.19
CA VAL A 33 -1.88 6.87 0.06
C VAL A 33 -2.38 6.79 -1.38
N ASP A 34 -2.79 7.93 -1.97
CA ASP A 34 -3.23 8.00 -3.37
C ASP A 34 -2.19 7.45 -4.34
N LYS A 35 -0.91 7.75 -4.08
CA LYS A 35 0.18 7.34 -4.95
C LYS A 35 0.51 5.86 -4.81
N ILE A 36 0.42 5.31 -3.60
CA ILE A 36 0.56 3.87 -3.36
C ILE A 36 -0.53 3.13 -4.13
N LEU A 37 -1.81 3.47 -3.89
CA LEU A 37 -2.96 2.80 -4.53
C LEU A 37 -2.85 2.77 -6.06
N ARG A 38 -2.35 3.85 -6.69
CA ARG A 38 -2.13 3.92 -8.14
C ARG A 38 -0.92 3.14 -8.68
N THR A 39 0.02 2.76 -7.83
CA THR A 39 1.29 2.12 -8.24
C THR A 39 1.43 0.68 -7.75
N LEU A 40 0.38 0.16 -7.11
CA LEU A 40 0.28 -1.25 -6.75
C LEU A 40 0.21 -2.13 -8.01
N PRO A 41 0.68 -3.39 -7.94
CA PRO A 41 0.54 -4.34 -9.03
C PRO A 41 -0.93 -4.75 -9.22
N LEU A 42 -1.27 -5.23 -10.42
CA LEU A 42 -2.64 -5.62 -10.81
C LEU A 42 -3.31 -6.63 -9.86
N GLU A 43 -2.52 -7.43 -9.15
CA GLU A 43 -3.04 -8.40 -8.17
C GLU A 43 -3.72 -7.72 -6.96
N PHE A 44 -3.44 -6.43 -6.72
CA PHE A 44 -4.04 -5.63 -5.66
C PHE A 44 -5.21 -4.75 -6.13
N ASP A 45 -5.57 -4.73 -7.43
CA ASP A 45 -6.61 -3.86 -7.98
C ASP A 45 -7.94 -3.96 -7.20
N TYR A 46 -8.33 -5.19 -6.83
CA TYR A 46 -9.57 -5.41 -6.09
C TYR A 46 -9.56 -4.84 -4.68
N VAL A 47 -8.42 -4.91 -3.97
CA VAL A 47 -8.32 -4.33 -2.62
C VAL A 47 -8.16 -2.82 -2.70
N ALA A 48 -7.45 -2.30 -3.71
CA ALA A 48 -7.34 -0.87 -3.96
C ALA A 48 -8.72 -0.25 -4.21
N ALA A 49 -9.52 -0.81 -5.13
CA ALA A 49 -10.87 -0.34 -5.40
C ALA A 49 -11.77 -0.39 -4.14
N ALA A 50 -11.68 -1.47 -3.35
CA ALA A 50 -12.45 -1.57 -2.11
C ALA A 50 -12.05 -0.53 -1.06
N ILE A 51 -10.76 -0.18 -0.97
CA ILE A 51 -10.29 0.90 -0.08
C ILE A 51 -10.79 2.25 -0.58
N GLU A 52 -10.65 2.54 -1.87
CA GLU A 52 -11.12 3.78 -2.50
C GLU A 52 -12.64 3.99 -2.34
N GLU A 53 -13.44 2.91 -2.38
CA GLU A 53 -14.89 2.99 -2.23
C GLU A 53 -15.37 3.08 -0.77
N LEU A 54 -14.66 2.47 0.17
CA LEU A 54 -15.15 2.27 1.54
C LEU A 54 -14.47 3.15 2.60
N LYS A 55 -13.34 3.78 2.26
CA LYS A 55 -12.53 4.58 3.19
C LYS A 55 -12.47 6.04 2.74
N ASP A 56 -12.25 6.91 3.72
CA ASP A 56 -11.95 8.32 3.46
C ASP A 56 -10.43 8.49 3.35
N LEU A 57 -9.93 8.62 2.12
CA LEU A 57 -8.50 8.74 1.84
C LEU A 57 -7.89 10.05 2.36
N ASP A 58 -8.70 11.09 2.60
CA ASP A 58 -8.22 12.37 3.12
C ASP A 58 -7.77 12.25 4.59
N THR A 59 -8.33 11.28 5.32
CA THR A 59 -8.06 11.06 6.75
C THR A 59 -7.36 9.74 7.06
N MET A 60 -7.13 8.91 6.05
CA MET A 60 -6.51 7.60 6.19
C MET A 60 -5.02 7.72 6.55
N GLU A 61 -4.62 7.04 7.61
CA GLU A 61 -3.22 6.96 8.02
C GLU A 61 -2.45 5.97 7.14
N LEU A 62 -1.16 6.26 6.89
CA LEU A 62 -0.32 5.39 6.08
C LEU A 62 -0.18 3.98 6.67
N GLU A 63 -0.13 3.88 8.01
CA GLU A 63 -0.06 2.61 8.74
C GLU A 63 -1.35 1.77 8.57
N GLU A 64 -2.53 2.42 8.53
CA GLU A 64 -3.79 1.72 8.24
C GLU A 64 -3.79 1.10 6.84
N LEU A 65 -3.25 1.83 5.85
CA LEU A 65 -3.11 1.34 4.49
C LEU A 65 -2.16 0.14 4.43
N GLN A 66 -0.99 0.25 5.09
CA GLN A 66 -0.01 -0.83 5.16
C GLN A 66 -0.63 -2.12 5.69
N HIS A 67 -1.26 -2.06 6.87
CA HIS A 67 -1.88 -3.23 7.50
C HIS A 67 -2.98 -3.85 6.63
N SER A 68 -3.75 -3.03 5.92
CA SER A 68 -4.79 -3.52 5.01
C SER A 68 -4.20 -4.30 3.83
N LEU A 69 -3.12 -3.81 3.25
CA LEU A 69 -2.44 -4.44 2.12
C LEU A 69 -1.66 -5.70 2.54
N GLU A 70 -0.98 -5.69 3.69
CA GLU A 70 -0.31 -6.87 4.25
C GLU A 70 -1.30 -8.00 4.56
N ALA A 71 -2.46 -7.65 5.14
CA ALA A 71 -3.53 -8.62 5.40
C ALA A 71 -4.07 -9.22 4.10
N TYR A 72 -4.12 -8.45 3.01
CA TYR A 72 -4.52 -8.92 1.69
C TYR A 72 -3.46 -9.82 1.06
N GLU A 73 -2.21 -9.41 1.07
CA GLU A 73 -1.06 -10.20 0.58
C GLU A 73 -1.01 -11.57 1.27
N MET A 74 -1.15 -11.62 2.60
CA MET A 74 -1.20 -12.87 3.37
C MET A 74 -2.34 -13.80 2.88
N ARG A 75 -3.51 -13.25 2.56
CA ARG A 75 -4.67 -14.03 2.07
C ARG A 75 -4.42 -14.58 0.67
N ILE A 76 -3.82 -13.79 -0.22
CA ILE A 76 -3.44 -14.25 -1.57
C ILE A 76 -2.42 -15.38 -1.46
N ASN A 77 -1.35 -15.18 -0.68
CA ASN A 77 -0.28 -16.14 -0.54
C ASN A 77 -0.79 -17.46 0.04
N LYS A 78 -1.68 -17.41 1.06
CA LYS A 78 -2.33 -18.61 1.59
C LYS A 78 -3.14 -19.35 0.51
N ARG A 79 -3.90 -18.65 -0.32
CA ARG A 79 -4.68 -19.27 -1.40
C ARG A 79 -3.78 -19.90 -2.47
N ARG A 80 -2.70 -19.24 -2.85
CA ARG A 80 -1.68 -19.79 -3.76
C ARG A 80 -1.10 -21.10 -3.22
N SER A 81 -0.68 -21.12 -1.95
CA SER A 81 -0.13 -22.32 -1.30
C SER A 81 -1.11 -23.49 -1.14
N THR A 82 -2.42 -23.26 -1.24
CA THR A 82 -3.45 -24.32 -1.19
C THR A 82 -3.85 -24.85 -2.57
N GLN A 83 -3.36 -24.24 -3.65
CA GLN A 83 -3.65 -24.63 -5.04
C GLN A 83 -2.49 -25.42 -5.69
N GLU A 84 -1.35 -25.54 -5.00
CA GLU A 84 -0.22 -26.42 -5.33
C GLU A 84 -0.33 -27.76 -4.59
#